data_AF-A0A0B8P7K0-F1
#
_entry.id   AF-A0A0B8P7K0-F1
#
_cell.length_a   1.000
_cell.length_b   1.000
_cell.length_c   1.000
_cell.angle_alpha   90.00
_cell.angle_beta   90.00
_cell.angle_gamma   90.00
#
_symmetry.space_group_name_H-M   'P 1'
#
loop_
_entity.id
_entity.type
_entity.pdbx_description
1 polymer ?
#
loop_
_entity_poly.entity_id
_entity_poly.type
_entity_poly.pdbx_seq_one_letter_code
_entity_poly.pdbx_strand_id
1 'polypeptide(L)'
;MSIKILGFSVGYPIIFITLLAALDVVCFIGTIDHQRLESMQWLPPLSVAMTGFLVVCAEEYGWRGFLLPNIASGFGELFATVAVGIVWAVWHIPAVLFLAKLTQVGNVYTLVGVQVVAMFVFSLPFAYCYFKSGSIIPPILFHFMWNYYNPLVLGSIYNNRHGIIDGEILYINGEGVAGILLGSLFLLWFIRRLQNHNLRPVYSV
;
A
#
# COMPACT_ATOMS: atom_id res chain seq x y z
N MET A 1 -5.37 -21.97 0.52
CA MET A 1 -4.93 -20.69 -0.12
C MET A 1 -4.69 -20.92 -1.61
N SER A 2 -5.23 -20.07 -2.51
CA SER A 2 -5.15 -20.27 -3.98
C SER A 2 -3.91 -19.63 -4.59
N ILE A 3 -3.32 -20.25 -5.62
CA ILE A 3 -2.22 -19.64 -6.40
C ILE A 3 -2.61 -18.29 -7.01
N LYS A 4 -3.90 -18.10 -7.34
CA LYS A 4 -4.39 -16.85 -7.93
C LYS A 4 -4.29 -15.67 -6.98
N ILE A 5 -4.56 -15.87 -5.68
CA ILE A 5 -4.49 -14.77 -4.70
C ILE A 5 -3.05 -14.44 -4.31
N LEU A 6 -2.16 -15.45 -4.31
CA LEU A 6 -0.73 -15.23 -4.15
C LEU A 6 -0.16 -14.44 -5.34
N GLY A 7 -0.51 -14.84 -6.56
CA GLY A 7 -0.15 -14.12 -7.78
C GLY A 7 -0.67 -12.68 -7.78
N PHE A 8 -1.91 -12.45 -7.33
CA PHE A 8 -2.44 -11.10 -7.16
C PHE A 8 -1.65 -10.28 -6.13
N SER A 9 -1.25 -10.88 -5.01
CA SER A 9 -0.58 -10.16 -3.92
C SER A 9 0.79 -9.63 -4.31
N VAL A 10 1.51 -10.35 -5.18
CA VAL A 10 2.80 -9.90 -5.71
C VAL A 10 2.62 -9.08 -6.98
N GLY A 11 1.76 -9.53 -7.89
CA GLY A 11 1.58 -8.93 -9.21
C GLY A 11 0.88 -7.58 -9.17
N TYR A 12 -0.11 -7.39 -8.27
CA TYR A 12 -0.85 -6.12 -8.22
C TYR A 12 0.04 -4.93 -7.87
N PRO A 13 0.85 -4.94 -6.79
CA PRO A 13 1.76 -3.82 -6.50
C PRO A 13 2.71 -3.53 -7.66
N ILE A 14 3.32 -4.56 -8.27
CA ILE A 14 4.25 -4.38 -9.39
C ILE A 14 3.53 -3.72 -10.57
N ILE A 15 2.41 -4.30 -11.02
CA ILE A 15 1.66 -3.78 -12.16
C ILE A 15 1.17 -2.36 -11.88
N PHE A 16 0.63 -2.11 -10.69
CA PHE A 16 0.11 -0.80 -10.30
C PHE A 16 1.20 0.27 -10.37
N ILE A 17 2.34 0.03 -9.72
CA ILE A 17 3.45 0.98 -9.65
C ILE A 17 4.10 1.19 -11.02
N THR A 18 4.28 0.14 -11.82
CA THR A 18 4.82 0.27 -13.18
C THR A 18 3.88 1.04 -14.10
N LEU A 19 2.56 0.80 -14.01
CA LEU A 19 1.58 1.55 -14.78
C LEU A 19 1.54 3.02 -14.36
N LEU A 20 1.64 3.30 -13.05
CA LEU A 20 1.70 4.66 -12.54
C LEU A 20 2.96 5.38 -13.01
N ALA A 21 4.12 4.74 -12.93
CA ALA A 21 5.39 5.27 -13.46
C ALA A 21 5.29 5.63 -14.96
N ALA A 22 4.67 4.76 -15.75
CA ALA A 22 4.44 5.02 -17.17
C ALA A 22 3.48 6.21 -17.38
N LEU A 23 2.43 6.31 -16.57
CA LEU A 23 1.48 7.42 -16.60
C LEU A 23 2.16 8.75 -16.25
N ASP A 24 3.00 8.78 -15.20
CA ASP A 24 3.72 9.98 -14.77
C ASP A 24 4.61 10.53 -15.90
N VAL A 25 5.30 9.64 -16.62
CA VAL A 25 6.15 9.99 -17.77
C VAL A 25 5.30 10.47 -18.94
N VAL A 26 4.23 9.77 -19.30
CA VAL A 26 3.34 10.15 -20.42
C VAL A 26 2.61 11.46 -20.16
N CYS A 27 2.27 11.75 -18.91
CA CYS A 27 1.63 13.00 -18.49
C CYS A 27 2.63 14.14 -18.24
N PHE A 28 3.93 13.92 -18.45
CA PHE A 28 5.00 14.90 -18.24
C PHE A 28 5.07 15.46 -16.80
N ILE A 29 4.62 14.69 -15.81
CA ILE A 29 4.76 15.03 -14.38
C ILE A 29 5.95 14.33 -13.72
N GLY A 30 6.50 13.31 -14.37
CA GLY A 30 7.77 12.68 -14.01
C GLY A 30 8.63 12.37 -15.23
N THR A 31 9.91 12.12 -15.00
CA THR A 31 10.89 11.74 -16.03
C THR A 31 11.70 10.53 -15.58
N ILE A 32 12.19 9.72 -16.51
CA ILE A 32 13.06 8.59 -16.17
C ILE A 32 14.47 9.12 -15.91
N ASP A 33 15.00 8.86 -14.72
CA ASP A 33 16.43 9.03 -14.46
C ASP A 33 17.18 7.78 -14.92
N HIS A 34 17.86 7.89 -16.06
CA HIS A 34 18.62 6.80 -16.66
C HIS A 34 19.78 6.34 -15.78
N GLN A 35 20.42 7.24 -15.04
CA GLN A 35 21.54 6.89 -14.16
C GLN A 35 21.05 6.04 -12.99
N ARG A 36 19.93 6.41 -12.36
CA ARG A 36 19.30 5.62 -11.29
C ARG A 36 18.80 4.28 -11.81
N LEU A 37 18.24 4.23 -13.01
CA LEU A 37 17.82 2.98 -13.64
C LEU A 37 18.98 2.02 -13.87
N GLU A 38 20.09 2.51 -14.42
CA GLU A 38 21.28 1.70 -14.74
C GLU A 38 22.02 1.21 -13.49
N SER A 39 22.04 2.03 -12.43
CA SER A 39 22.71 1.70 -11.16
C SER A 39 21.81 0.99 -10.15
N MET A 40 20.55 0.68 -10.51
CA MET A 40 19.56 0.16 -9.57
C MET A 40 19.89 -1.26 -9.08
N GLN A 41 19.81 -1.43 -7.76
CA GLN A 41 19.80 -2.75 -7.13
C GLN A 41 18.37 -3.27 -7.05
N TRP A 42 18.03 -4.19 -7.95
CA TRP A 42 16.69 -4.82 -8.06
C TRP A 42 16.33 -5.78 -6.92
N LEU A 43 17.31 -6.15 -6.09
CA LEU A 43 17.09 -6.94 -4.89
C LEU A 43 17.58 -6.17 -3.67
N PRO A 44 16.81 -6.12 -2.57
CA PRO A 44 17.26 -5.47 -1.36
C PRO A 44 18.38 -6.30 -0.72
N PRO A 45 19.29 -5.66 0.04
CA PRO A 45 20.17 -6.39 0.93
C PRO A 45 19.35 -7.30 1.86
N LEU A 46 19.86 -8.50 2.15
CA LEU A 46 19.14 -9.50 2.94
C LEU A 46 18.68 -8.96 4.29
N SER A 47 19.50 -8.13 4.96
CA SER A 47 19.15 -7.50 6.23
C SER A 47 17.93 -6.59 6.11
N VAL A 48 17.88 -5.74 5.09
CA VAL A 48 16.76 -4.84 4.81
C VAL A 48 15.50 -5.64 4.48
N ALA A 49 15.65 -6.70 3.68
CA ALA A 49 14.55 -7.62 3.35
C ALA A 49 13.97 -8.27 4.61
N MET A 50 14.82 -8.81 5.48
CA MET A 50 14.40 -9.48 6.71
C MET A 50 13.72 -8.52 7.68
N THR A 51 14.32 -7.35 7.94
CA THR A 51 13.74 -6.36 8.85
C THR A 51 12.41 -5.83 8.29
N GLY A 52 12.35 -5.48 7.00
CA GLY A 52 11.13 -5.05 6.35
C GLY A 52 10.03 -6.10 6.43
N PHE A 53 10.38 -7.37 6.18
CA PHE A 53 9.43 -8.49 6.27
C PHE A 53 8.88 -8.67 7.70
N LEU A 54 9.72 -8.56 8.73
CA LEU A 54 9.28 -8.65 10.13
C LEU A 54 8.32 -7.53 10.51
N VAL A 55 8.60 -6.30 10.08
CA VAL A 55 7.73 -5.14 10.34
C VAL A 55 6.35 -5.36 9.71
N VAL A 56 6.29 -5.71 8.42
CA VAL A 56 5.00 -5.93 7.74
C VAL A 56 4.26 -7.14 8.31
N CYS A 57 4.96 -8.19 8.78
CA CYS A 57 4.32 -9.31 9.47
C CYS A 57 3.62 -8.85 10.75
N ALA A 58 4.29 -8.02 11.56
CA ALA A 58 3.72 -7.51 12.80
C ALA A 58 2.52 -6.60 12.54
N GLU A 59 2.61 -5.72 11.54
CA GLU A 59 1.49 -4.86 11.15
C GLU A 59 0.30 -5.67 10.64
N GLU A 60 0.50 -6.55 9.66
CA GLU A 60 -0.60 -7.31 9.08
C GLU A 60 -1.21 -8.31 10.06
N TYR A 61 -0.44 -8.80 11.04
CA TYR A 61 -0.99 -9.56 12.15
C TYR A 61 -2.03 -8.75 12.94
N GLY A 62 -1.71 -7.51 13.29
CA GLY A 62 -2.64 -6.63 14.00
C GLY A 62 -3.84 -6.21 13.12
N TRP A 63 -3.57 -5.74 11.91
CA TRP A 63 -4.61 -5.18 11.04
C TRP A 63 -5.51 -6.24 10.43
N ARG A 64 -4.93 -7.20 9.70
CA ARG A 64 -5.68 -8.20 8.92
C ARG A 64 -5.83 -9.51 9.68
N GLY A 65 -4.90 -9.84 10.57
CA GLY A 65 -4.98 -11.03 11.43
C GLY A 65 -5.93 -10.90 12.61
N PHE A 66 -6.02 -9.70 13.20
CA PHE A 66 -6.83 -9.46 14.40
C PHE A 66 -7.98 -8.49 14.15
N LEU A 67 -7.73 -7.23 13.82
CA LEU A 67 -8.78 -6.20 13.83
C LEU A 67 -9.85 -6.42 12.74
N LEU A 68 -9.42 -6.67 11.49
CA LEU A 68 -10.30 -6.87 10.34
C LEU A 68 -11.33 -8.00 10.54
N PRO A 69 -10.93 -9.25 10.87
CA PRO A 69 -11.89 -10.33 11.04
C PRO A 69 -12.81 -10.14 12.25
N ASN A 70 -12.33 -9.54 13.35
CA ASN A 70 -13.14 -9.25 14.53
C ASN A 70 -14.24 -8.23 14.25
N ILE A 71 -13.98 -7.20 13.44
CA ILE A 71 -15.04 -6.27 13.02
C ILE A 71 -15.95 -6.93 11.97
N ALA A 72 -15.38 -7.71 11.06
CA ALA A 72 -16.15 -8.35 9.98
C ALA A 72 -17.18 -9.36 10.50
N SER A 73 -16.90 -10.05 11.61
CA SER A 73 -17.81 -11.04 12.20
C SER A 73 -19.14 -10.43 12.67
N GLY A 74 -19.13 -9.16 13.11
CA GLY A 74 -20.32 -8.45 13.58
C GLY A 74 -20.97 -7.53 12.55
N PHE A 75 -20.19 -6.95 11.63
CA PHE A 75 -20.64 -5.84 10.77
C PHE A 75 -20.43 -6.09 9.26
N GLY A 76 -19.84 -7.22 8.88
CA GLY A 76 -19.57 -7.58 7.48
C GLY A 76 -18.25 -7.04 6.93
N GLU A 77 -17.80 -7.62 5.81
CA GLU A 77 -16.48 -7.39 5.23
C GLU A 77 -16.24 -5.94 4.79
N LEU A 78 -17.25 -5.31 4.16
CA LEU A 78 -17.12 -3.93 3.69
C LEU A 78 -16.94 -2.95 4.86
N PHE A 79 -17.81 -3.05 5.87
CA PHE A 79 -17.71 -2.18 7.04
C PHE A 79 -16.37 -2.36 7.75
N ALA A 80 -15.95 -3.61 7.95
CA ALA A 80 -14.66 -3.92 8.55
C ALA A 80 -13.49 -3.33 7.75
N THR A 81 -13.53 -3.43 6.42
CA THR A 81 -12.50 -2.86 5.54
C THR A 81 -12.40 -1.35 5.70
N VAL A 82 -13.54 -0.65 5.70
CA VAL A 82 -13.59 0.82 5.88
C VAL A 82 -13.10 1.21 7.26
N ALA A 83 -13.58 0.55 8.31
CA ALA A 83 -13.19 0.82 9.69
C ALA A 83 -11.68 0.61 9.91
N VAL A 84 -11.13 -0.52 9.47
CA VAL A 84 -9.69 -0.79 9.54
C VAL A 84 -8.89 0.22 8.70
N GLY A 85 -9.36 0.58 7.50
CA GLY A 85 -8.71 1.60 6.68
C GLY A 85 -8.60 2.95 7.38
N ILE A 86 -9.65 3.39 8.08
CA ILE A 86 -9.63 4.64 8.85
C ILE A 86 -8.66 4.53 10.03
N VAL A 87 -8.74 3.45 10.81
CA VAL A 87 -7.86 3.27 11.98
C VAL A 87 -6.40 3.20 11.55
N TRP A 88 -6.11 2.46 10.47
CA TRP A 88 -4.76 2.32 9.92
C TRP A 88 -4.21 3.66 9.42
N ALA A 89 -5.01 4.45 8.71
CA ALA A 89 -4.62 5.78 8.24
C ALA A 89 -4.31 6.74 9.40
N VAL A 90 -5.14 6.74 10.46
CA VAL A 90 -4.91 7.57 11.65
C VAL A 90 -3.69 7.11 12.43
N TRP A 91 -3.46 5.79 12.55
CA TRP A 91 -2.30 5.22 13.23
C TRP A 91 -0.97 5.64 12.59
N HIS A 92 -0.96 5.90 11.27
CA HIS A 92 0.23 6.38 10.56
C HIS A 92 0.59 7.85 10.82
N ILE A 93 -0.34 8.67 11.32
CA ILE A 93 -0.14 10.12 11.46
C ILE A 93 1.14 10.45 12.26
N PRO A 94 1.38 9.88 13.46
CA PRO A 94 2.58 10.17 14.23
C PRO A 94 3.87 9.82 13.49
N ALA A 95 3.88 8.69 12.77
CA ALA A 95 5.05 8.25 12.00
C ALA A 95 5.33 9.21 10.83
N VAL A 96 4.29 9.62 10.09
CA VAL A 96 4.42 10.59 8.99
C VAL A 96 4.92 11.94 9.52
N LEU A 97 4.37 12.44 10.63
CA LEU A 97 4.83 13.68 11.26
C LEU A 97 6.29 13.62 11.70
N PHE A 98 6.69 12.50 12.31
CA PHE A 98 8.06 12.28 12.77
C PHE A 98 9.04 12.25 11.60
N LEU A 99 8.73 11.49 10.55
CA LEU A 99 9.55 11.37 9.35
C LEU A 99 9.66 12.72 8.63
N ALA A 100 8.55 13.42 8.44
CA ALA A 100 8.53 14.73 7.80
C ALA A 100 9.40 15.76 8.54
N LYS A 101 9.43 15.70 9.88
CA LYS A 101 10.32 16.54 10.70
C LYS A 101 11.80 16.17 10.51
N LEU A 102 12.12 14.87 10.50
CA LEU A 102 13.50 14.40 10.30
C LEU A 102 14.04 14.75 8.92
N THR A 103 13.18 14.74 7.90
CA THR A 103 13.56 14.90 6.50
C THR A 103 13.30 16.31 5.97
N GLN A 104 12.86 17.22 6.86
CA GLN A 104 12.61 18.64 6.57
C GLN A 104 11.67 18.87 5.39
N VAL A 105 10.62 18.04 5.27
CA VAL A 105 9.58 18.24 4.25
C VAL A 105 8.84 19.55 4.52
N GLY A 106 8.72 20.39 3.49
CA GLY A 106 8.19 21.76 3.64
C GLY A 106 6.75 21.82 4.17
N ASN A 107 5.80 21.16 3.50
CA ASN A 107 4.38 21.22 3.88
C ASN A 107 3.90 19.90 4.52
N VAL A 108 4.15 19.77 5.82
CA VAL A 108 3.81 18.58 6.61
C VAL A 108 2.31 18.28 6.62
N TYR A 109 1.45 19.31 6.68
CA TYR A 109 -0.01 19.10 6.71
C TYR A 109 -0.55 18.52 5.42
N THR A 110 -0.03 18.97 4.28
CA THR A 110 -0.41 18.43 2.96
C THR A 110 0.06 16.99 2.83
N LEU A 111 1.30 16.70 3.24
CA LEU A 111 1.82 15.34 3.26
C LEU A 111 0.95 14.40 4.11
N VAL A 112 0.61 14.80 5.34
CA VAL A 112 -0.28 14.02 6.21
C VAL A 112 -1.64 13.78 5.56
N GLY A 113 -2.25 14.82 4.98
CA GLY A 113 -3.53 14.71 4.28
C GLY A 113 -3.49 13.69 3.14
N VAL A 114 -2.49 13.80 2.26
CA VAL A 114 -2.27 12.86 1.14
C VAL A 114 -2.07 11.44 1.67
N GLN A 115 -1.21 11.25 2.67
CA GLN A 115 -0.91 9.93 3.22
C GLN A 115 -2.13 9.28 3.89
N VAL A 116 -2.95 10.03 4.62
CA VAL A 116 -4.19 9.50 5.22
C VAL A 116 -5.14 8.98 4.14
N VAL A 117 -5.30 9.72 3.03
CA VAL A 117 -6.16 9.28 1.92
C VAL A 117 -5.56 8.06 1.21
N ALA A 118 -4.25 8.05 0.95
CA ALA A 118 -3.56 6.93 0.34
C ALA A 118 -3.73 5.63 1.15
N MET A 119 -3.44 5.67 2.46
CA MET A 119 -3.57 4.50 3.34
C MET A 119 -5.00 3.97 3.38
N PHE A 120 -6.00 4.86 3.37
CA PHE A 120 -7.39 4.44 3.28
C PHE A 120 -7.68 3.72 1.96
N VAL A 121 -7.30 4.31 0.82
CA VAL A 121 -7.53 3.73 -0.52
C VAL A 121 -6.87 2.36 -0.64
N PHE A 122 -5.61 2.24 -0.21
CA PHE A 122 -4.87 0.98 -0.30
C PHE A 122 -5.24 -0.04 0.78
N SER A 123 -5.97 0.33 1.83
CA SER A 123 -6.48 -0.67 2.78
C SER A 123 -7.44 -1.68 2.13
N LEU A 124 -8.15 -1.28 1.06
CA LEU A 124 -9.12 -2.13 0.35
C LEU A 124 -8.47 -3.35 -0.33
N PRO A 125 -7.43 -3.22 -1.17
CA PRO A 125 -6.76 -4.38 -1.76
C PRO A 125 -6.18 -5.34 -0.71
N PHE A 126 -5.69 -4.84 0.42
CA PHE A 126 -5.21 -5.69 1.52
C PHE A 126 -6.34 -6.50 2.15
N ALA A 127 -7.47 -5.85 2.46
CA ALA A 127 -8.64 -6.54 3.00
C ALA A 127 -9.18 -7.58 2.00
N TYR A 128 -9.20 -7.25 0.70
CA TYR A 128 -9.56 -8.18 -0.35
C TYR A 128 -8.64 -9.42 -0.37
N CYS A 129 -7.33 -9.24 -0.26
CA CYS A 129 -6.36 -10.35 -0.14
C CYS A 129 -6.68 -11.26 1.04
N TYR A 130 -6.99 -10.67 2.21
CA TYR A 130 -7.35 -11.42 3.41
C TYR A 130 -8.65 -12.21 3.21
N PHE A 131 -9.77 -11.55 2.88
CA PHE A 131 -11.08 -12.22 2.76
C PHE A 131 -11.13 -13.27 1.65
N LYS A 132 -10.37 -13.10 0.56
CA LYS A 132 -10.28 -14.12 -0.49
C LYS A 132 -9.43 -15.33 -0.11
N SER A 133 -8.54 -15.21 0.86
CA SER A 133 -7.59 -16.27 1.22
C SER A 133 -7.89 -16.93 2.56
N GLY A 134 -8.55 -16.23 3.48
CA GLY A 134 -8.66 -16.61 4.88
C GLY A 134 -7.31 -16.61 5.61
N SER A 135 -6.29 -15.93 5.08
CA SER A 135 -4.92 -15.98 5.58
C SER A 135 -4.28 -14.59 5.56
N ILE A 136 -3.36 -14.35 6.50
CA ILE A 136 -2.56 -13.12 6.56
C ILE A 136 -1.37 -13.14 5.59
N ILE A 137 -1.02 -14.30 5.02
CA ILE A 137 0.14 -14.42 4.11
C ILE A 137 -0.01 -13.53 2.87
N PRO A 138 -1.16 -13.51 2.16
CA PRO A 138 -1.29 -12.68 0.96
C PRO A 138 -1.20 -11.16 1.26
N PRO A 139 -1.87 -10.60 2.29
CA PRO A 139 -1.63 -9.23 2.72
C PRO A 139 -0.16 -8.92 3.07
N ILE A 140 0.54 -9.83 3.77
CA ILE A 140 1.97 -9.66 4.11
C ILE A 140 2.82 -9.54 2.84
N LEU A 141 2.62 -10.44 1.87
CA LEU A 141 3.34 -10.40 0.59
C LEU A 141 3.05 -9.13 -0.20
N PHE A 142 1.79 -8.69 -0.20
CA PHE A 142 1.38 -7.43 -0.82
C PHE A 142 2.10 -6.25 -0.17
N HIS A 143 2.05 -6.15 1.16
CA HIS A 143 2.66 -5.06 1.92
C HIS A 143 4.17 -5.01 1.68
N PHE A 144 4.84 -6.16 1.78
CA PHE A 144 6.28 -6.26 1.54
C PHE A 144 6.64 -5.81 0.13
N MET A 145 5.90 -6.28 -0.89
CA MET A 145 6.15 -5.91 -2.27
C MET A 145 5.91 -4.41 -2.52
N TRP A 146 4.86 -3.84 -1.92
CA TRP A 146 4.57 -2.42 -2.00
C TRP A 146 5.70 -1.58 -1.38
N ASN A 147 6.11 -1.88 -0.15
CA ASN A 147 7.15 -1.16 0.58
C ASN A 147 8.55 -1.33 -0.04
N TYR A 148 8.73 -2.35 -0.89
CA TYR A 148 9.96 -2.54 -1.63
C TYR A 148 9.94 -1.85 -3.01
N TYR A 149 8.90 -2.11 -3.79
CA TYR A 149 8.85 -1.73 -5.20
C TYR A 149 8.46 -0.25 -5.41
N ASN A 150 7.55 0.30 -4.60
CA ASN A 150 7.17 1.71 -4.70
C ASN A 150 8.38 2.64 -4.45
N PRO A 151 9.17 2.49 -3.37
CA PRO A 151 10.37 3.30 -3.17
C PRO A 151 11.42 3.18 -4.26
N LEU A 152 11.57 1.98 -4.83
CA LEU A 152 12.52 1.72 -5.90
C LEU A 152 12.15 2.47 -7.19
N VAL A 153 10.87 2.44 -7.57
CA VAL A 153 10.42 2.99 -8.86
C VAL A 153 10.01 4.46 -8.72
N LEU A 154 9.19 4.82 -7.74
CA LEU A 154 8.56 6.14 -7.63
C LEU A 154 9.11 6.97 -6.46
N GLY A 155 10.14 6.45 -5.77
CA GLY A 155 10.77 7.12 -4.64
C GLY A 155 10.02 6.94 -3.32
N SER A 156 10.56 7.52 -2.26
CA SER A 156 10.02 7.43 -0.91
C SER A 156 9.51 8.79 -0.46
N ILE A 157 8.19 8.87 -0.31
CA ILE A 157 7.47 10.08 0.13
C ILE A 157 7.79 10.49 1.57
N TYR A 158 8.18 9.53 2.42
CA TYR A 158 8.50 9.78 3.82
C TYR A 158 9.80 10.55 4.04
N ASN A 159 10.76 10.37 3.13
CA ASN A 159 12.09 10.98 3.24
C ASN A 159 12.49 11.80 2.02
N ASN A 160 11.53 12.08 1.15
CA ASN A 160 11.70 12.85 -0.08
C ASN A 160 12.86 12.34 -0.95
N ARG A 161 13.03 11.02 -1.02
CA ARG A 161 14.02 10.38 -1.90
C ARG A 161 13.38 9.98 -3.20
N HIS A 162 14.11 10.16 -4.29
CA HIS A 162 13.59 9.87 -5.62
C HIS A 162 13.94 8.43 -6.06
N GLY A 163 13.04 7.82 -6.84
CA GLY A 163 13.17 6.46 -7.38
C GLY A 163 13.70 6.47 -8.81
N ILE A 164 13.38 5.50 -9.65
CA ILE A 164 13.69 5.56 -11.09
C ILE A 164 12.99 6.75 -11.76
N ILE A 165 11.74 7.01 -11.36
CA ILE A 165 10.99 8.17 -11.81
C ILE A 165 11.38 9.36 -10.94
N ASP A 166 11.79 10.42 -11.61
CA ASP A 166 12.10 11.71 -11.03
C ASP A 166 10.95 12.69 -11.23
N GLY A 167 10.74 13.54 -10.24
CA GLY A 167 9.64 14.51 -10.24
C GLY A 167 9.28 14.90 -8.80
N GLU A 168 8.22 15.68 -8.67
CA GLU A 168 7.73 16.08 -7.35
C GLU A 168 7.09 14.88 -6.63
N ILE A 169 7.77 14.35 -5.62
CA ILE A 169 7.44 13.06 -4.97
C ILE A 169 6.00 13.03 -4.44
N LEU A 170 5.50 14.14 -3.90
CA LEU A 170 4.12 14.22 -3.42
C LEU A 170 3.10 13.89 -4.52
N TYR A 171 3.42 14.19 -5.78
CA TYR A 171 2.53 13.97 -6.92
C TYR A 171 2.74 12.61 -7.56
N ILE A 172 3.99 12.25 -7.91
CA ILE A 172 4.29 11.05 -8.72
C ILE A 172 4.27 9.74 -7.91
N ASN A 173 4.32 9.80 -6.57
CA ASN A 173 4.46 8.58 -5.77
C ASN A 173 3.22 7.68 -5.79
N GLY A 174 3.41 6.37 -5.61
CA GLY A 174 2.32 5.41 -5.42
C GLY A 174 1.43 5.70 -4.20
N GLU A 175 1.98 6.37 -3.19
CA GLU A 175 1.25 6.89 -2.01
C GLU A 175 1.04 8.41 -2.09
N GLY A 176 1.35 9.00 -3.24
CA GLY A 176 1.14 10.41 -3.57
C GLY A 176 -0.19 10.63 -4.30
N VAL A 177 -0.35 11.84 -4.85
CA VAL A 177 -1.59 12.24 -5.53
C VAL A 177 -1.94 11.34 -6.70
N ALA A 178 -0.98 11.04 -7.60
CA ALA A 178 -1.23 10.21 -8.77
C ALA A 178 -1.61 8.78 -8.38
N GLY A 179 -0.95 8.21 -7.36
CA GLY A 179 -1.30 6.90 -6.82
C GLY A 179 -2.70 6.86 -6.20
N ILE A 180 -3.10 7.88 -5.45
CA ILE A 180 -4.47 8.00 -4.93
C ILE A 180 -5.49 8.03 -6.07
N LEU A 181 -5.24 8.84 -7.11
CA LEU A 181 -6.16 8.96 -8.24
C LEU A 181 -6.31 7.62 -8.96
N LEU A 182 -5.21 6.96 -9.31
CA LEU A 182 -5.23 5.66 -9.97
C LEU A 182 -5.88 4.59 -9.08
N GLY A 183 -5.53 4.53 -7.80
CA GLY A 183 -6.12 3.61 -6.83
C GLY A 183 -7.63 3.82 -6.66
N SER A 184 -8.07 5.09 -6.68
CA SER A 184 -9.47 5.47 -6.55
C SER A 184 -10.35 4.92 -7.68
N LEU A 185 -9.81 4.75 -8.89
CA LEU A 185 -10.52 4.15 -10.03
C LEU A 185 -10.95 2.70 -9.75
N PHE A 186 -10.22 1.99 -8.90
CA PHE A 186 -10.51 0.59 -8.57
C PHE A 186 -11.35 0.42 -7.30
N LEU A 187 -11.67 1.49 -6.55
CA LEU A 187 -12.43 1.40 -5.30
C LEU A 187 -13.78 0.72 -5.49
N LEU A 188 -14.55 1.12 -6.51
CA LEU A 188 -15.86 0.53 -6.80
C LEU A 188 -15.76 -0.97 -7.09
N TRP A 189 -14.67 -1.40 -7.72
CA TRP A 189 -14.43 -2.82 -7.98
C TRP A 189 -14.20 -3.57 -6.67
N PHE A 190 -13.32 -3.07 -5.79
CA PHE A 190 -13.07 -3.70 -4.48
C PHE A 190 -14.32 -3.70 -3.60
N ILE A 191 -15.03 -2.57 -3.52
CA ILE A 191 -16.28 -2.44 -2.75
C ILE A 191 -17.29 -3.50 -3.18
N ARG A 192 -17.54 -3.65 -4.48
CA ARG A 192 -18.46 -4.68 -5.00
C ARG A 192 -18.01 -6.10 -4.63
N ARG A 193 -16.70 -6.37 -4.62
CA ARG A 193 -16.18 -7.69 -4.24
C ARG A 193 -16.32 -7.99 -2.75
N LEU A 194 -16.28 -6.97 -1.91
CA LEU A 194 -16.43 -7.06 -0.44
C LEU A 194 -17.91 -7.07 -0.01
N GLN A 195 -18.82 -6.52 -0.82
CA GLN A 195 -20.27 -6.59 -0.57
C GLN A 195 -20.86 -7.97 -0.89
N ASN A 196 -20.31 -8.66 -1.89
CA ASN A 196 -20.88 -9.91 -2.40
C ASN A 196 -20.61 -11.13 -1.49
N HIS A 197 -19.87 -10.97 -0.40
CA HIS A 197 -19.61 -12.02 0.57
C HIS A 197 -20.39 -11.73 1.85
N ASN A 198 -21.63 -12.24 1.89
CA ASN A 198 -22.36 -12.35 3.15
C ASN A 198 -21.64 -13.35 4.04
N LEU A 199 -21.18 -12.87 5.20
CA LEU A 199 -20.74 -13.60 6.40
C LEU A 199 -20.61 -15.11 6.18
N ARG A 200 -19.55 -15.56 5.50
CA ARG A 200 -19.16 -16.97 5.66
C ARG A 200 -18.66 -17.07 7.10
N PRO A 201 -19.23 -17.95 7.94
CA PRO A 201 -18.67 -18.20 9.25
C PRO A 201 -17.34 -18.92 9.02
N VAL A 202 -16.25 -18.16 8.86
CA VAL A 202 -14.89 -18.71 8.74
C VAL A 202 -14.30 -18.96 10.14
N TYR A 203 -15.05 -18.66 11.21
CA TYR A 203 -14.54 -18.69 12.57
C TYR A 203 -15.46 -19.52 13.49
N SER A 204 -15.51 -20.83 13.24
CA SER A 204 -15.67 -21.79 14.33
C SER A 204 -14.28 -22.30 14.66
N VAL A 205 -13.68 -21.72 15.70
CA VAL A 205 -12.53 -22.33 16.39
C VAL A 205 -13.02 -23.56 17.14
#